data_AF-A0A0F6MR34-F1
#
_entry.id   AF-A0A0F6MR34-F1
#
_cell.length_a   1.000
_cell.length_b   1.000
_cell.length_c   1.000
_cell.angle_alpha   90.00
_cell.angle_beta   90.00
_cell.angle_gamma   90.00
#
_symmetry.space_group_name_H-M   'P 1'
#
loop_
_entity.id
_entity.type
_entity.pdbx_description
1 polymer ?
#
loop_
_entity_poly.entity_id
_entity_poly.type
_entity_poly.pdbx_seq_one_letter_code
_entity_poly.pdbx_strand_id
1 'polypeptide(L)' 'MLKYCLRENLLTPAPDDYMAQAADVRSYTLDEIIDLMMDKGTTLTRADVAATLQVYSEVVSTIIKN' A
#
# COMPACT_ATOMS: atom_id res chain seq x y z
N MET A 1 12.57 -2.44 3.59
CA MET A 1 12.63 -3.83 4.10
C MET A 1 11.39 -4.08 4.93
N LEU A 2 10.62 -5.14 4.64
CA LEU A 2 9.40 -5.47 5.36
C LEU A 2 9.75 -6.07 6.74
N LYS A 3 9.18 -5.51 7.82
CA LYS A 3 9.36 -6.04 9.17
C LYS A 3 8.31 -7.13 9.41
N TYR A 4 8.69 -8.24 10.03
CA TYR A 4 7.78 -9.34 10.33
C TYR A 4 8.15 -10.02 11.65
N CYS A 5 7.20 -10.73 12.24
CA CYS A 5 7.41 -11.63 13.38
C CYS A 5 6.83 -13.02 13.09
N LEU A 6 7.33 -14.03 13.78
CA LEU A 6 6.80 -15.39 13.71
C LEU A 6 5.72 -15.57 14.79
N ARG A 7 4.53 -16.02 14.38
CA ARG A 7 3.41 -16.37 15.27
C ARG A 7 3.00 -17.81 15.02
N GLU A 8 2.48 -18.48 16.03
CA GLU A 8 1.98 -19.85 15.89
C GLU A 8 0.92 -19.93 14.77
N ASN A 9 1.06 -20.90 13.87
CA ASN A 9 0.15 -21.07 12.76
C ASN A 9 -1.05 -21.92 13.17
N LEU A 10 -2.18 -21.27 13.48
CA LEU A 10 -3.43 -21.97 13.84
C LEU A 10 -4.18 -22.54 12.62
N LEU A 11 -3.67 -22.37 11.40
CA LEU A 11 -4.29 -22.87 10.18
C LEU A 11 -3.89 -24.32 9.86
N THR A 12 -2.83 -24.84 10.48
CA THR A 12 -2.42 -26.24 10.32
C THR A 12 -2.18 -26.88 11.69
N PRO A 13 -2.39 -28.20 11.83
CA PRO A 13 -2.17 -28.90 13.09
C PRO A 13 -0.71 -29.32 13.31
N ALA A 14 0.23 -28.85 12.48
CA ALA A 14 1.62 -29.28 12.55
C ALA A 14 2.34 -28.62 13.74
N PRO A 15 2.94 -29.40 14.65
CA PRO A 15 3.76 -28.83 15.72
C PRO A 15 4.98 -28.12 15.10
N ASP A 16 5.33 -26.97 15.68
CA ASP A 16 6.40 -26.07 15.20
C ASP A 16 6.12 -25.34 13.87
N ASP A 17 4.86 -25.28 13.42
CA ASP A 17 4.47 -24.44 12.28
C ASP A 17 4.22 -22.99 12.71
N TYR A 18 5.03 -22.07 12.17
CA TYR A 18 4.95 -20.64 12.46
C TYR A 18 4.68 -19.82 11.21
N MET A 19 3.69 -18.95 11.31
CA MET A 19 3.32 -17.96 10.32
C MET A 19 4.16 -16.69 10.46
N ALA A 20 4.73 -16.22 9.35
CA ALA A 20 5.29 -14.87 9.27
C ALA A 20 4.14 -13.85 9.19
N GLN A 21 3.97 -13.05 10.23
CA GLN A 21 3.03 -11.94 10.28
C GLN A 21 3.78 -10.63 9.99
N ALA A 22 3.37 -9.92 8.96
CA ALA A 22 3.90 -8.59 8.66
C ALA A 22 3.62 -7.64 9.84
N ALA A 23 4.65 -6.96 10.31
CA ALA A 23 4.50 -5.89 11.28
C ALA A 23 4.11 -4.61 10.53
N ASP A 24 3.04 -3.95 10.95
CA ASP A 24 2.73 -2.62 10.44
C ASP A 24 3.85 -1.66 10.85
N VAL A 25 4.52 -1.08 9.85
CA VAL A 25 5.67 -0.19 10.05
C VAL A 25 5.24 1.26 9.98
N ARG A 26 4.33 1.58 9.05
CA ARG A 26 3.82 2.93 8.78
C ARG A 26 2.72 2.85 7.73
N SER A 27 1.67 3.62 7.96
CA SER A 27 0.67 3.95 6.94
C SER A 27 1.04 5.24 6.22
N TYR A 28 0.74 5.31 4.92
CA TYR A 28 0.92 6.51 4.10
C TYR A 28 -0.43 7.02 3.62
N THR A 29 -0.61 8.33 3.69
CA THR A 29 -1.73 9.04 3.09
C THR A 29 -1.47 9.31 1.60
N LEU A 30 -2.53 9.62 0.84
CA LEU A 30 -2.40 9.98 -0.57
C LEU A 30 -1.50 11.22 -0.76
N ASP A 31 -1.60 12.21 0.13
CA ASP A 31 -0.75 13.41 0.08
C ASP A 31 0.72 13.08 0.29
N GLU A 32 1.06 12.21 1.25
CA GLU A 32 2.45 11.78 1.46
C GLU A 32 2.99 11.01 0.25
N ILE A 33 2.14 10.23 -0.44
CA ILE A 33 2.53 9.55 -1.68
C ILE A 33 2.80 10.58 -2.78
N ILE A 34 1.95 11.60 -2.93
CA ILE A 34 2.14 12.68 -3.90
C ILE A 34 3.45 13.41 -3.62
N ASP A 35 3.72 13.75 -2.37
CA ASP A 35 4.95 14.46 -2.00
C ASP A 35 6.20 13.61 -2.33
N LEU A 36 6.16 12.30 -2.05
CA LEU A 36 7.22 11.37 -2.45
C LEU A 36 7.38 11.22 -3.99
N MET A 37 6.29 11.37 -4.75
CA MET A 37 6.34 11.40 -6.21
C MET A 37 6.99 12.69 -6.73
N MET A 38 6.73 13.83 -6.09
CA MET A 38 7.38 15.10 -6.43
C MET A 38 8.89 15.03 -6.16
N ASP A 39 9.30 14.41 -5.05
CA ASP A 39 10.71 14.25 -4.67
C ASP A 39 11.52 13.39 -5.64
N LYS A 40 10.88 12.50 -6.40
CA LYS A 40 11.54 11.66 -7.42
C LYS A 40 11.94 12.44 -8.68
N GLY A 41 11.49 13.69 -8.83
CA GLY A 41 11.70 14.51 -10.01
C GLY A 41 10.69 14.16 -11.10
N THR A 42 9.68 15.01 -11.24
CA THR A 42 8.64 14.91 -12.29
C THR A 42 8.48 16.26 -12.99
N THR A 43 8.06 16.24 -14.25
CA THR A 43 7.68 17.45 -15.00
C THR A 43 6.25 17.89 -14.71
N LEU A 44 5.49 17.10 -13.95
CA LEU A 44 4.11 17.38 -13.57
C LEU A 44 4.06 18.28 -12.33
N THR A 45 3.02 19.11 -12.23
CA THR A 45 2.78 19.84 -10.99
C THR A 45 2.12 18.93 -9.95
N ARG A 46 2.20 19.31 -8.67
CA ARG A 46 1.51 18.58 -7.59
C ARG A 46 0.01 18.42 -7.86
N ALA A 47 -0.61 19.46 -8.43
CA ALA A 47 -2.04 19.44 -8.77
C ALA A 47 -2.36 18.41 -9.87
N ASP A 48 -1.51 18.30 -10.89
CA ASP A 48 -1.68 17.32 -11.98
C ASP A 48 -1.61 15.89 -11.45
N VAL A 49 -0.65 15.61 -10.56
CA VAL A 49 -0.48 14.29 -9.94
C VAL A 49 -1.70 13.94 -9.07
N ALA A 50 -2.15 14.89 -8.24
CA ALA A 50 -3.33 14.70 -7.38
C ALA A 50 -4.58 14.39 -8.21
N ALA A 51 -4.84 15.18 -9.26
CA ALA A 51 -5.99 14.98 -10.14
C ALA A 51 -5.92 13.62 -10.85
N THR A 52 -4.74 13.23 -11.34
CA THR A 52 -4.56 11.94 -12.03
C THR A 52 -4.83 10.76 -11.11
N LEU A 53 -4.32 10.78 -9.87
CA LEU A 53 -4.54 9.71 -8.90
C LEU A 53 -6.01 9.61 -8.47
N GLN A 54 -6.70 10.74 -8.35
CA GLN A 54 -8.14 10.79 -8.06
C GLN A 54 -8.94 10.09 -9.17
N VAL A 55 -8.72 10.49 -10.42
CA VAL A 55 -9.40 9.92 -11.60
C VAL A 55 -9.09 8.43 -11.75
N TYR A 56 -7.82 8.04 -11.56
CA TYR A 56 -7.43 6.63 -11.58
C TYR A 56 -8.21 5.80 -10.55
N SER A 57 -8.31 6.29 -9.31
CA SER A 57 -9.06 5.62 -8.24
C SER A 57 -10.54 5.44 -8.59
N GLU A 58 -11.16 6.45 -9.20
CA GLU A 58 -12.56 6.41 -9.62
C GLU A 58 -12.80 5.39 -10.75
N VAL A 59 -11.92 5.37 -11.76
CA VAL A 59 -12.01 4.41 -12.86
C VAL A 59 -11.86 2.97 -12.35
N VAL A 60 -10.86 2.70 -11.49
CA VAL A 60 -10.67 1.37 -10.89
C VAL A 60 -11.88 0.97 -10.04
N SER A 61 -12.40 1.89 -9.24
CA SER A 61 -13.60 1.66 -8.43
C SER A 61 -14.83 1.32 -9.29
N THR A 62 -14.94 1.94 -10.47
CA THR A 62 -16.02 1.68 -11.43
C THR A 62 -15.90 0.29 -12.04
N ILE A 63 -14.68 -0.15 -12.37
CA ILE A 63 -14.42 -1.49 -12.91
C ILE A 63 -14.80 -2.57 -11.90
N ILE A 64 -14.44 -2.41 -10.61
CA ILE A 64 -14.70 -3.42 -9.57
C ILE A 64 -16.17 -3.52 -9.18
N LYS A 65 -16.93 -2.42 -9.29
CA LYS A 65 -18.37 -2.39 -8.95
C LYS A 65 -19.25 -3.09 -9.99
N ASN A 66 -18.74 -3.30 -11.20
CA ASN A 66 -19.42 -4.01 -12.28
C ASN A 66 -19.12 -5.51 -12.22
#